data_AF-A0A8J7N8U4-F1
#
_entry.id   AF-A0A8J7N8U4-F1
#
_cell.length_a   1.000
_cell.length_b   1.000
_cell.length_c   1.000
_cell.angle_alpha   90.00
_cell.angle_beta   90.00
_cell.angle_gamma   90.00
#
_symmetry.space_group_name_H-M   'P 1'
#
loop_
_entity.id
_entity.type
_entity.pdbx_description
1 polymer ?
#
loop_
_entity_poly.entity_id
_entity_poly.type
_entity_poly.pdbx_seq_one_letter_code
_entity_poly.pdbx_strand_id
1 'polypeptide(L)'
;MPSRTPSSALYKVAFLWNLFWGVPLLLAPSLASSALGLPQPAPGLGELHARAGGLAIVLFGWVYLTIGGNPRAFRPFLPIAIVAKAAFFLLVAFVCFFHRELLAMLATAVGDLAFGALFYRDWRAVR
;
A
#
# COMPACT_ATOMS: atom_id res chain seq x y z
N MET A 1 15.18 -28.28 -5.79
CA MET A 1 14.87 -27.06 -4.99
C MET A 1 13.36 -26.87 -5.03
N PRO A 2 12.65 -26.80 -3.90
CA PRO A 2 11.20 -26.64 -3.91
C PRO A 2 10.87 -25.37 -4.68
N SER A 3 10.07 -25.52 -5.74
CA SER A 3 9.50 -24.40 -6.49
C SER A 3 8.74 -23.54 -5.49
N ARG A 4 9.35 -22.43 -5.06
CA ARG A 4 8.67 -21.43 -4.25
C ARG A 4 7.58 -20.86 -5.14
N THR A 5 6.40 -21.47 -5.05
CA THR A 5 5.21 -20.89 -5.63
C THR A 5 5.12 -19.47 -5.09
N PRO A 6 4.94 -18.47 -5.96
CA PRO A 6 4.63 -17.13 -5.51
C PRO A 6 3.42 -17.26 -4.60
N SER A 7 3.57 -16.81 -3.36
CA SER A 7 2.59 -17.10 -2.31
C SER A 7 1.34 -16.28 -2.58
N SER A 8 0.43 -16.79 -3.41
CA SER A 8 -0.86 -16.19 -3.74
C SER A 8 -1.61 -15.75 -2.47
N ALA A 9 -1.47 -16.51 -1.37
CA ALA A 9 -1.99 -16.15 -0.06
C ALA A 9 -1.49 -14.79 0.45
N LEU A 10 -0.20 -14.46 0.32
CA LEU A 10 0.34 -13.17 0.77
C LEU A 10 -0.14 -12.00 -0.09
N TYR A 11 -0.36 -12.21 -1.40
CA TYR A 11 -0.98 -11.20 -2.25
C TYR A 11 -2.44 -10.96 -1.91
N LYS A 12 -3.18 -12.00 -1.52
CA LYS A 12 -4.55 -11.86 -1.00
C LYS A 12 -4.57 -11.10 0.32
N VAL A 13 -3.62 -11.37 1.22
CA VAL A 13 -3.45 -10.59 2.46
C VAL A 13 -3.12 -9.13 2.14
N ALA A 14 -2.23 -8.87 1.18
CA ALA A 14 -1.90 -7.51 0.73
C ALA A 14 -3.14 -6.79 0.17
N PHE A 15 -3.93 -7.49 -0.64
CA PHE A 15 -5.19 -6.98 -1.18
C PHE A 15 -6.17 -6.62 -0.06
N LEU A 16 -6.41 -7.52 0.90
CA LEU A 16 -7.29 -7.28 2.04
C LEU A 16 -6.79 -6.13 2.92
N TRP A 17 -5.47 -6.03 3.14
CA TRP A 17 -4.85 -4.91 3.85
C TRP A 17 -5.11 -3.57 3.17
N ASN A 18 -4.95 -3.51 1.84
CA ASN A 18 -5.23 -2.31 1.06
C ASN A 18 -6.72 -1.96 1.08
N LEU A 19 -7.63 -2.94 1.01
CA LEU A 19 -9.06 -2.67 1.17
C LEU A 19 -9.39 -2.13 2.56
N PHE A 20 -8.83 -2.74 3.61
CA PHE A 20 -9.06 -2.36 4.99
C PHE A 20 -8.70 -0.89 5.24
N TRP A 21 -7.60 -0.40 4.67
CA TRP A 21 -7.19 1.01 4.82
C TRP A 21 -7.80 1.94 3.77
N GLY A 22 -7.87 1.49 2.52
CA GLY A 22 -8.27 2.31 1.38
C GLY A 22 -9.77 2.59 1.33
N VAL A 23 -10.62 1.60 1.64
CA VAL A 23 -12.08 1.75 1.56
C VAL A 23 -12.61 2.77 2.58
N PRO A 24 -12.24 2.72 3.88
CA PRO A 24 -12.67 3.73 4.83
C PRO A 24 -12.20 5.14 4.44
N LEU A 25 -10.94 5.27 3.98
CA LEU A 25 -10.39 6.55 3.56
C LEU A 25 -11.07 7.11 2.30
N LEU A 26 -11.48 6.23 1.38
CA LEU A 26 -12.21 6.60 0.17
C LEU A 26 -13.66 7.04 0.44
N LEU A 27 -14.37 6.31 1.30
CA LEU A 27 -15.80 6.53 1.53
C LEU A 27 -16.07 7.57 2.62
N ALA A 28 -15.31 7.53 3.71
CA ALA A 28 -15.51 8.32 4.91
C ALA A 28 -14.17 8.83 5.50
N PRO A 29 -13.42 9.68 4.77
CA PRO A 29 -12.08 10.12 5.14
C PRO A 29 -11.99 10.78 6.53
N SER A 30 -13.00 11.58 6.92
CA SER A 30 -13.02 12.22 8.26
C SER A 30 -13.17 11.21 9.38
N LEU A 31 -14.01 10.18 9.19
CA LEU A 31 -14.22 9.10 10.16
C LEU A 31 -12.98 8.21 10.23
N ALA A 32 -12.41 7.86 9.07
CA ALA A 32 -11.17 7.07 8.99
C ALA A 32 -9.98 7.78 9.66
N SER A 33 -9.83 9.10 9.44
CA SER A 33 -8.76 9.90 10.06
C SER A 33 -8.97 10.02 11.56
N SER A 34 -10.21 10.27 12.01
CA SER A 34 -10.53 10.34 13.44
C SER A 34 -10.29 9.02 14.17
N ALA A 35 -10.63 7.89 13.54
CA ALA A 35 -10.37 6.55 14.09
C ALA A 35 -8.87 6.24 14.24
N LEU A 36 -8.03 6.90 13.44
CA LEU A 36 -6.58 6.82 13.51
C LEU A 36 -5.95 7.87 14.46
N GLY A 37 -6.75 8.71 15.11
CA GLY A 37 -6.26 9.83 15.90
C GLY A 37 -5.57 10.91 15.04
N LEU A 38 -5.83 10.94 13.74
CA LEU A 38 -5.27 11.90 12.80
C LEU A 38 -6.18 13.12 12.66
N PRO A 39 -5.62 14.31 12.34
CA PRO A 39 -6.41 15.48 11.99
C PRO A 39 -7.37 15.16 10.84
N GLN A 40 -8.60 15.65 10.96
CA GLN A 40 -9.57 15.49 9.87
C GLN A 40 -9.11 16.28 8.64
N PRO A 41 -9.28 15.73 7.43
CA PRO A 41 -8.97 16.45 6.22
C PRO A 41 -9.85 17.70 6.11
N ALA A 42 -9.25 18.82 5.71
CA ALA A 42 -9.97 20.06 5.50
C ALA A 42 -11.10 19.89 4.47
N PRO A 43 -12.29 20.50 4.68
CA PRO A 43 -13.39 20.44 3.72
C PRO A 43 -12.97 20.89 2.31
N GLY A 44 -13.57 20.29 1.28
CA GLY A 44 -13.25 20.59 -0.12
C GLY A 44 -11.99 19.87 -0.60
N LEU A 45 -10.89 20.61 -0.83
CA LEU A 45 -9.68 20.05 -1.43
C LEU A 45 -8.99 19.00 -0.53
N GLY A 46 -8.94 19.21 0.79
CA GLY A 46 -8.32 18.24 1.70
C GLY A 46 -9.05 16.90 1.70
N GLU A 47 -10.38 16.94 1.74
CA GLU A 47 -11.22 15.75 1.65
C GLU A 47 -11.07 15.05 0.30
N LEU A 48 -11.05 15.79 -0.81
CA LEU A 48 -10.83 15.24 -2.14
C LEU A 48 -9.48 14.51 -2.23
N HIS A 49 -8.41 15.09 -1.69
CA HIS A 49 -7.08 14.44 -1.64
C HIS A 49 -7.10 13.16 -0.81
N ALA A 50 -7.77 13.17 0.35
CA ALA A 50 -7.91 11.97 1.17
C ALA A 50 -8.64 10.85 0.43
N ARG A 51 -9.75 11.17 -0.25
CA ARG A 51 -10.50 10.21 -1.07
C ARG A 51 -9.67 9.68 -2.24
N ALA A 52 -8.94 10.55 -2.94
CA ALA A 52 -8.05 10.14 -4.02
C ALA A 52 -6.93 9.20 -3.51
N GLY A 53 -6.38 9.47 -2.33
CA GLY A 53 -5.43 8.58 -1.66
C GLY A 53 -6.06 7.22 -1.33
N GLY A 54 -7.27 7.20 -0.76
CA GLY A 54 -8.04 5.97 -0.52
C GLY A 54 -8.28 5.16 -1.79
N LEU A 55 -8.68 5.82 -2.88
CA LEU A 55 -8.86 5.19 -4.19
C LEU A 55 -7.55 4.57 -4.69
N ALA A 56 -6.44 5.30 -4.60
CA ALA A 56 -5.13 4.78 -5.01
C ALA A 56 -4.75 3.52 -4.23
N ILE A 57 -4.95 3.51 -2.91
CA ILE A 57 -4.72 2.32 -2.06
C ILE A 57 -5.57 1.14 -2.53
N VAL A 58 -6.86 1.34 -2.79
CA VAL A 58 -7.75 0.28 -3.29
C VAL A 58 -7.27 -0.27 -4.65
N LEU A 59 -6.89 0.61 -5.57
CA LEU A 59 -6.34 0.22 -6.87
C LEU A 59 -5.04 -0.59 -6.73
N PHE A 60 -4.14 -0.17 -5.83
CA PHE A 60 -2.94 -0.95 -5.51
C PHE A 60 -3.29 -2.33 -4.95
N GLY A 61 -4.31 -2.41 -4.09
CA GLY A 61 -4.91 -3.68 -3.64
C GLY A 61 -5.23 -4.62 -4.81
N TRP A 62 -5.88 -4.09 -5.85
CA TRP A 62 -6.25 -4.85 -7.04
C TRP A 62 -5.04 -5.30 -7.86
N VAL A 63 -4.00 -4.46 -7.93
CA VAL A 63 -2.72 -4.80 -8.55
C VAL A 63 -2.07 -5.99 -7.84
N TYR A 64 -2.07 -6.02 -6.50
CA TYR A 64 -1.56 -7.17 -5.73
C TYR A 64 -2.31 -8.45 -6.08
N LEU A 65 -3.64 -8.41 -6.13
CA LEU A 65 -4.46 -9.57 -6.44
C LEU A 65 -4.16 -10.10 -7.86
N THR A 66 -4.00 -9.18 -8.82
CA THR A 66 -3.67 -9.49 -10.22
C THR A 66 -2.29 -10.14 -10.36
N ILE A 67 -1.27 -9.52 -9.77
CA ILE A 67 0.10 -10.05 -9.75
C ILE A 67 0.15 -11.41 -9.04
N GLY A 68 -0.56 -11.55 -7.91
CA GLY A 68 -0.62 -12.79 -7.14
C GLY A 68 -1.33 -13.94 -7.85
N GLY A 69 -2.16 -13.67 -8.85
CA GLY A 69 -2.79 -14.67 -9.71
C GLY A 69 -1.83 -15.24 -10.76
N ASN A 70 -0.96 -14.41 -11.36
CA ASN A 70 0.02 -14.86 -12.36
C ASN A 70 1.28 -13.98 -12.40
N PRO A 71 2.21 -14.13 -11.47
CA PRO A 71 3.38 -13.25 -11.38
C PRO A 71 4.42 -13.50 -12.47
N ARG A 72 4.34 -14.64 -13.20
CA ARG A 72 5.12 -14.88 -14.42
C ARG A 72 4.74 -13.90 -15.52
N ALA A 73 3.44 -13.76 -15.77
CA ALA A 73 2.93 -12.83 -16.78
C ALA A 73 3.24 -11.35 -16.42
N PHE A 74 3.24 -11.02 -15.13
CA PHE A 74 3.44 -9.65 -14.65
C PHE A 74 4.86 -9.35 -14.14
N ARG A 75 5.84 -10.19 -14.45
CA ARG A 75 7.25 -10.01 -14.01
C ARG A 75 7.83 -8.61 -14.26
N PRO A 76 7.59 -7.96 -15.43
CA PRO A 76 8.12 -6.60 -15.68
C PRO A 76 7.56 -5.54 -14.73
N PHE A 77 6.40 -5.78 -14.11
CA PHE A 77 5.78 -4.85 -13.18
C PHE A 77 6.26 -5.01 -11.73
N LEU A 78 6.91 -6.14 -11.39
CA LEU A 78 7.44 -6.37 -10.04
C LEU A 78 8.50 -5.32 -9.62
N PRO A 79 9.50 -4.96 -10.45
CA PRO A 79 10.43 -3.88 -10.13
C PRO A 79 9.74 -2.53 -9.92
N ILE A 80 8.76 -2.20 -10.77
CA ILE A 80 7.98 -0.95 -10.66
C ILE A 80 7.25 -0.91 -9.31
N ALA A 81 6.65 -2.03 -8.91
CA ALA A 81 5.96 -2.12 -7.63
C ALA A 81 6.91 -2.00 -6.42
N ILE A 82 8.13 -2.56 -6.51
CA ILE A 82 9.18 -2.40 -5.48
C ILE A 82 9.56 -0.92 -5.34
N VAL A 83 9.84 -0.26 -6.47
CA VAL A 83 10.22 1.17 -6.49
C VAL A 83 9.08 2.03 -5.94
N ALA A 84 7.84 1.77 -6.35
CA ALA A 84 6.68 2.50 -5.87
C ALA A 84 6.51 2.38 -4.34
N LYS A 85 6.70 1.18 -3.77
CA LYS A 85 6.62 0.95 -2.32
C LYS A 85 7.72 1.66 -1.55
N ALA A 86 8.96 1.61 -2.05
CA ALA A 86 10.07 2.33 -1.46
C ALA A 86 9.86 3.85 -1.51
N ALA A 87 9.42 4.38 -2.65
CA ALA A 87 9.14 5.81 -2.83
C ALA A 87 8.01 6.28 -1.89
N PHE A 88 6.93 5.50 -1.77
CA PHE A 88 5.84 5.81 -0.84
C PHE A 88 6.32 5.83 0.61
N PHE A 89 7.08 4.82 1.03
CA PHE A 89 7.66 4.80 2.38
C PHE A 89 8.56 6.02 2.65
N LEU A 90 9.46 6.34 1.72
CA LEU A 90 10.36 7.49 1.87
C LEU A 90 9.59 8.81 1.95
N LEU A 91 8.54 8.96 1.16
CA LEU A 91 7.65 10.12 1.21
C LEU A 91 6.98 10.24 2.58
N VAL A 92 6.39 9.15 3.09
CA VAL A 92 5.74 9.15 4.41
C VAL A 92 6.76 9.41 5.53
N ALA A 93 7.94 8.80 5.47
CA ALA A 93 9.00 9.01 6.45
C ALA A 93 9.49 10.46 6.46
N PHE A 94 9.67 11.07 5.28
CA PHE A 94 10.01 12.48 5.13
C PHE A 94 8.92 13.37 5.74
N VAL A 95 7.65 13.13 5.43
CA VAL A 95 6.52 13.88 5.99
C VAL A 95 6.47 13.74 7.51
N CYS A 96 6.61 12.52 8.06
CA CYS A 96 6.60 12.27 9.51
C CYS A 96 7.77 12.95 10.24
N PHE A 97 8.90 13.19 9.57
CA PHE A 97 10.03 13.90 10.14
C PHE A 97 9.68 15.36 10.49
N PHE A 98 8.88 16.02 9.64
CA PHE A 98 8.40 17.40 9.85
C PHE A 98 7.07 17.47 10.62
N HIS A 99 6.27 16.41 10.56
CA HIS A 99 4.92 16.32 11.11
C HIS A 99 4.79 15.11 12.04
N ARG A 100 5.22 15.26 13.30
CA ARG A 100 5.24 14.17 14.28
C ARG A 100 3.85 13.63 14.61
N GLU A 101 2.82 14.43 14.43
CA GLU A 101 1.41 14.05 14.54
C GLU A 101 1.01 12.94 13.55
N LEU A 102 1.80 12.73 12.49
CA LEU A 102 1.58 11.71 11.47
C LEU A 102 2.35 10.40 11.75
N LEU A 103 2.95 10.22 12.93
CA LEU A 103 3.66 8.98 13.29
C LEU A 103 2.81 7.72 13.12
N ALA A 104 1.49 7.80 13.30
CA ALA A 104 0.59 6.68 13.04
C ALA A 104 0.59 6.22 11.56
N MET A 105 0.81 7.14 10.61
CA MET A 105 0.97 6.80 9.19
C MET A 105 2.29 6.08 8.90
N LEU A 106 3.32 6.27 9.73
CA LEU A 106 4.58 5.56 9.57
C LEU A 106 4.39 4.05 9.82
N ALA A 107 3.54 3.68 10.79
CA ALA A 107 3.24 2.28 11.08
C ALA A 107 2.57 1.57 9.89
N THR A 108 1.65 2.22 9.19
CA THR A 108 1.06 1.70 7.95
C THR A 108 2.06 1.65 6.80
N ALA A 109 2.95 2.65 6.68
CA ALA A 109 4.00 2.68 5.65
C ALA A 109 5.07 1.58 5.84
N VAL A 110 5.33 1.12 7.07
CA VAL A 110 6.21 -0.03 7.31
C VAL A 110 5.64 -1.31 6.68
N GLY A 111 4.31 -1.48 6.69
CA GLY A 111 3.64 -2.58 5.98
C GLY A 111 3.97 -2.59 4.48
N ASP A 112 4.13 -1.42 3.88
CA ASP A 112 4.48 -1.28 2.47
C ASP A 112 5.90 -1.75 2.15
N LEU A 113 6.85 -1.59 3.07
CA LEU A 113 8.18 -2.19 2.94
C LEU A 113 8.14 -3.72 2.98
N ALA A 114 7.30 -4.29 3.85
CA ALA A 114 7.10 -5.74 3.90
C ALA A 114 6.55 -6.26 2.55
N PHE A 115 5.60 -5.54 1.94
CA PHE A 115 5.11 -5.88 0.60
C PHE A 115 6.18 -5.67 -0.49
N GLY A 116 7.01 -4.63 -0.39
CA GLY A 116 8.17 -4.43 -1.27
C GLY A 116 9.16 -5.60 -1.23
N ALA A 117 9.45 -6.12 -0.04
CA ALA A 117 10.31 -7.29 0.14
C ALA A 117 9.69 -8.56 -0.49
N LEU A 118 8.37 -8.71 -0.43
CA LEU A 118 7.66 -9.82 -1.09
C LEU A 118 7.78 -9.74 -2.62
N PHE A 119 7.60 -8.56 -3.21
CA PHE A 119 7.81 -8.37 -4.64
C PHE A 119 9.26 -8.68 -5.06
N TYR A 120 10.25 -8.26 -4.25
CA TYR A 120 11.65 -8.56 -4.52
C TYR A 120 11.96 -10.06 -4.45
N ARG A 121 11.41 -10.75 -3.45
CA ARG A 121 11.53 -12.22 -3.33
C ARG A 121 10.96 -12.91 -4.57
N ASP A 122 9.77 -12.52 -5.00
CA ASP A 122 9.09 -13.16 -6.13
C ASP A 122 9.74 -12.78 -7.46
N TRP A 123 10.20 -11.54 -7.64
CA TRP A 123 10.98 -11.13 -8.82
C TRP A 123 12.25 -11.96 -9.01
N ARG A 124 12.93 -12.34 -7.91
CA ARG A 124 14.07 -13.27 -7.96
C ARG A 124 13.66 -14.72 -8.23
N ALA A 125 12.49 -15.15 -7.78
CA ALA A 125 12.00 -16.52 -7.93
C ALA A 125 11.42 -16.81 -9.33
N VAL A 126 10.94 -15.78 -10.02
CA VAL A 126 10.38 -15.85 -11.37
C VAL A 126 11.45 -15.60 -12.45
N ARG A 127 12.74 -15.81 -12.12
CA ARG A 127 13.84 -15.75 -13.10
C ARG A 127 13.84 -16.93 -14.05
#